data_AF-A0A6N7SQ65-F1
#
_entry.id   AF-A0A6N7SQ65-F1
#
_cell.length_a   1.000
_cell.length_b   1.000
_cell.length_c   1.000
_cell.angle_alpha   90.00
_cell.angle_beta   90.00
_cell.angle_gamma   90.00
#
_symmetry.space_group_name_H-M   'P 1'
#
loop_
_entity.id
_entity.type
_entity.pdbx_description
1 polymer ?
#
loop_
_entity_poly.entity_id
_entity_poly.type
_entity_poly.pdbx_seq_one_letter_code
_entity_poly.pdbx_strand_id
1 'polypeptide(L)'
;MVTFINFSQQVDKKAIFLLFGCYCINPRLILDEKYATNANDYPENFHRMIWGALVNIAKKGNVERISPIDIENEIAQFDTAMSLWKNNNGWEYIEEAISMSKDKVLNVGKYYDDVRKYSIIRNACEELKIDVTFIYDESDEKKLETFNELTSMDVLNAINNKFMDFKAMWKNVFGDNYAFKAGDGIQNRLHEHKEQQNVYGYPFQSGYLTTVYRGMRPKKYILRSSVSGGGKSRSSLADGCNMVSDRIYDWNKKQWISTGESQPVLFISTELEKEEIQDIILAHVSGIEQDRIEEWDDITPEEEKILEESAKYIEGYEYFVEYMPDFTIDVISETIEKYILNHNITACFFDYINDSPSLYEYYYNKTHTRLRTDQILFLFSAALKSVCNKFGIYLGSATQLNDNYKEDNNKDAGALKGSKAIIEKADGGILALPVTHKDLKRLKPILESAGNFGALVPNMSYYIFKNRGGKWKTIIIWTKLNMGTMREVDCFVTDYNYELITDIEKTIIDFQLDDVGDVGMIESDVDVSGSDLATELSK
;
A
#
# COMPACT_ATOMS: atom_id res chain seq x y z
N MET A 1 -4.98 -18.31 42.31
CA MET A 1 -5.84 -19.51 42.35
C MET A 1 -7.17 -19.12 41.74
N VAL A 2 -7.33 -19.35 40.44
CA VAL A 2 -8.62 -19.15 39.75
C VAL A 2 -9.40 -20.43 39.99
N THR A 3 -10.48 -20.31 40.76
CA THR A 3 -11.44 -21.38 41.02
C THR A 3 -12.00 -21.82 39.67
N PHE A 4 -11.64 -23.01 39.19
CA PHE A 4 -12.32 -23.62 38.06
C PHE A 4 -13.77 -23.85 38.47
N ILE A 5 -14.67 -23.02 37.95
CA ILE A 5 -16.11 -23.20 38.09
C ILE A 5 -16.43 -24.52 37.39
N ASN A 6 -16.92 -25.49 38.17
CA ASN A 6 -17.38 -26.77 37.68
C ASN A 6 -18.76 -26.55 37.05
N PHE A 7 -18.81 -26.17 35.77
CA PHE A 7 -20.02 -25.99 34.98
C PHE A 7 -20.67 -27.36 34.74
N SER A 8 -21.60 -27.74 35.60
CA SER A 8 -22.31 -29.02 35.52
C SER A 8 -23.23 -29.09 34.30
N GLN A 9 -22.70 -29.71 33.23
CA GLN A 9 -23.37 -30.25 32.05
C GLN A 9 -24.11 -29.24 31.15
N GLN A 10 -23.33 -28.56 30.31
CA GLN A 10 -23.78 -27.92 29.05
C GLN A 10 -24.25 -28.98 28.04
N VAL A 11 -25.28 -29.73 28.40
CA VAL A 11 -25.83 -30.89 27.68
C VAL A 11 -27.31 -31.03 28.01
N ASP A 12 -28.16 -30.94 27.00
CA ASP A 12 -29.56 -31.36 27.13
C ASP A 12 -29.71 -32.84 26.71
N LYS A 13 -29.60 -33.74 27.69
CA LYS A 13 -29.77 -35.18 27.47
C LYS A 13 -31.18 -35.54 27.00
N LYS A 14 -32.19 -34.76 27.37
CA LYS A 14 -33.58 -35.00 26.96
C LYS A 14 -33.77 -34.62 25.50
N ALA A 15 -33.16 -33.53 25.04
CA ALA A 15 -33.14 -33.17 23.63
C ALA A 15 -32.42 -34.22 22.79
N ILE A 16 -31.26 -34.74 23.23
CA ILE A 16 -30.55 -35.83 22.56
C ILE A 16 -31.45 -37.08 22.43
N PHE A 17 -32.09 -37.48 23.53
CA PHE A 17 -32.99 -38.63 23.57
C PHE A 17 -34.16 -38.49 22.57
N LEU A 18 -34.85 -37.35 22.59
CA LEU A 18 -35.97 -37.09 21.68
C LEU A 18 -35.52 -36.97 20.22
N LEU A 19 -34.33 -36.38 19.97
CA LEU A 19 -33.76 -36.26 18.63
C LEU A 19 -33.42 -37.64 18.04
N PHE A 20 -32.82 -38.53 18.83
CA PHE A 20 -32.58 -39.92 18.42
C PHE A 20 -33.89 -40.67 18.14
N GLY A 21 -34.91 -40.47 18.97
CA GLY A 21 -36.25 -41.02 18.69
C GLY A 21 -36.81 -40.52 17.34
N CYS A 22 -36.68 -39.23 17.05
CA CYS A 22 -37.09 -38.65 15.76
C CYS A 22 -36.32 -39.26 14.57
N TYR A 23 -35.00 -39.42 14.70
CA TYR A 23 -34.19 -40.08 13.67
C TYR A 23 -34.55 -41.55 13.49
N CYS A 24 -34.91 -42.27 14.55
CA CYS A 24 -35.36 -43.66 14.43
C CYS A 24 -36.72 -43.76 13.71
N ILE A 25 -37.64 -42.82 13.97
CA ILE A 25 -38.96 -42.79 13.32
C ILE A 25 -38.87 -42.36 11.85
N ASN A 26 -37.97 -41.42 11.53
CA ASN A 26 -37.72 -40.96 10.17
C ASN A 26 -36.20 -40.79 9.93
N PRO A 27 -35.52 -41.85 9.47
CA PRO A 27 -34.06 -41.86 9.28
C PRO A 27 -33.55 -40.82 8.29
N ARG A 28 -34.39 -40.29 7.39
CA ARG A 28 -33.97 -39.24 6.44
C ARG A 28 -33.59 -37.93 7.13
N LEU A 29 -34.15 -37.66 8.31
CA LEU A 29 -33.89 -36.42 9.05
C LEU A 29 -32.42 -36.28 9.47
N ILE A 30 -31.71 -37.39 9.74
CA ILE A 30 -30.29 -37.34 10.13
C ILE A 30 -29.36 -36.97 8.95
N LEU A 31 -29.86 -37.07 7.71
CA LEU A 31 -29.16 -36.74 6.48
C LEU A 31 -29.63 -35.42 5.85
N ASP A 32 -30.73 -34.85 6.36
CA ASP A 32 -31.24 -33.55 5.93
C ASP A 32 -30.30 -32.45 6.44
N GLU A 33 -29.77 -31.61 5.55
CA GLU A 33 -28.87 -30.50 5.91
C GLU A 33 -29.45 -29.60 7.01
N LYS A 34 -30.79 -29.49 7.09
CA LYS A 34 -31.47 -28.67 8.09
C LYS A 34 -31.39 -29.26 9.51
N TYR A 35 -31.28 -30.57 9.64
CA TYR A 35 -31.32 -31.27 10.93
C TYR A 35 -30.09 -32.16 11.17
N ALA A 36 -29.12 -32.19 10.27
CA ALA A 36 -27.94 -33.03 10.40
C ALA A 36 -27.05 -32.56 11.58
N THR A 37 -26.75 -33.49 12.48
CA THR A 37 -25.77 -33.34 13.56
C THR A 37 -24.47 -34.06 13.23
N ASN A 38 -23.39 -33.77 13.96
CA ASN A 38 -22.09 -34.42 13.85
C ASN A 38 -21.61 -34.98 15.21
N ALA A 39 -20.45 -35.66 15.21
CA ALA A 39 -19.91 -36.29 16.41
C ALA A 39 -19.65 -35.31 17.58
N ASN A 40 -19.31 -34.06 17.30
CA ASN A 40 -19.00 -33.04 18.32
C ASN A 40 -20.26 -32.58 19.06
N ASP A 41 -21.45 -32.89 18.52
CA ASP A 41 -22.72 -32.57 19.16
C ASP A 41 -22.98 -33.38 20.42
N TYR A 42 -22.34 -34.55 20.51
CA TYR A 42 -22.59 -35.52 21.57
C TYR A 42 -21.36 -35.68 22.47
N PRO A 43 -21.42 -35.25 23.74
CA PRO A 43 -20.26 -35.30 24.65
C PRO A 43 -19.93 -36.75 25.05
N GLU A 44 -20.96 -37.54 25.32
CA GLU A 44 -20.82 -38.91 25.82
C GLU A 44 -20.56 -39.91 24.69
N ASN A 45 -19.63 -40.84 24.93
CA ASN A 45 -19.30 -41.90 23.97
C ASN A 45 -20.53 -42.74 23.58
N PHE A 46 -21.47 -42.95 24.51
CA PHE A 46 -22.69 -43.72 24.27
C PHE A 46 -23.57 -43.05 23.19
N HIS A 47 -23.81 -41.75 23.32
CA HIS A 47 -24.58 -40.99 22.33
C HIS A 47 -23.84 -40.89 20.98
N ARG A 48 -22.52 -40.70 20.98
CA ARG A 48 -21.71 -40.71 19.73
C ARG A 48 -21.81 -42.03 18.99
N MET A 49 -21.75 -43.14 19.72
CA MET A 49 -21.91 -44.49 19.16
C MET A 49 -23.29 -44.66 18.53
N ILE A 50 -24.37 -44.29 19.24
CA ILE A 50 -25.74 -44.35 18.70
C ILE A 50 -25.87 -43.50 17.44
N TRP A 51 -25.44 -42.22 17.49
CA TRP A 51 -25.48 -41.33 16.34
C TRP A 51 -24.74 -41.92 15.13
N GLY A 52 -23.54 -42.46 15.34
CA GLY A 52 -22.75 -43.10 14.28
C GLY A 52 -23.47 -44.27 13.63
N ALA A 53 -24.09 -45.14 14.45
CA ALA A 53 -24.90 -46.25 13.95
C ALA A 53 -26.12 -45.75 13.15
N LEU A 54 -26.86 -44.76 13.67
CA LEU A 54 -28.01 -44.16 12.97
C LEU A 54 -27.62 -43.57 11.61
N VAL A 55 -26.50 -42.85 11.54
CA VAL A 55 -25.99 -42.28 10.27
C VAL A 55 -25.65 -43.39 9.28
N ASN A 56 -24.95 -44.44 9.71
CA ASN A 56 -24.59 -45.55 8.83
C ASN A 56 -25.82 -46.29 8.29
N ILE A 57 -26.81 -46.55 9.15
CA ILE A 57 -28.05 -47.20 8.76
C ILE A 57 -28.84 -46.32 7.79
N ALA A 58 -28.99 -45.03 8.08
CA ALA A 58 -29.71 -44.08 7.21
C ALA A 58 -29.05 -43.96 5.83
N LYS A 59 -27.71 -43.95 5.76
CA LYS A 59 -26.95 -43.89 4.48
C LYS A 59 -27.17 -45.08 3.55
N LYS A 60 -27.61 -46.23 4.07
CA LYS A 60 -27.98 -47.40 3.24
C LYS A 60 -29.22 -47.12 2.37
N GLY A 61 -30.02 -46.09 2.71
CA GLY A 61 -31.05 -45.50 1.85
C GLY A 61 -32.36 -46.30 1.71
N ASN A 62 -32.41 -47.54 2.20
CA ASN A 62 -33.54 -48.46 2.09
C ASN A 62 -34.28 -48.70 3.43
N VAL A 63 -34.02 -47.88 4.44
CA VAL A 63 -34.57 -48.03 5.80
C VAL A 63 -35.61 -46.94 6.07
N GLU A 64 -36.86 -47.32 6.29
CA GLU A 64 -37.95 -46.39 6.60
C GLU A 64 -38.05 -46.07 8.10
N ARG A 65 -37.64 -47.00 8.95
CA ARG A 65 -37.59 -46.86 10.42
C ARG A 65 -36.42 -47.66 10.95
N ILE A 66 -35.78 -47.15 12.00
CA ILE A 66 -34.69 -47.83 12.70
C ILE A 66 -35.24 -48.32 14.04
N SER A 67 -34.97 -49.58 14.35
CA SER A 67 -35.32 -50.25 15.60
C SER A 67 -34.05 -50.55 16.43
N PRO A 68 -34.18 -50.91 17.73
CA PRO A 68 -33.02 -51.27 18.55
C PRO A 68 -32.15 -52.38 17.94
N ILE A 69 -32.77 -53.39 17.32
CA ILE A 69 -32.04 -54.50 16.67
C ILE A 69 -31.22 -54.04 15.47
N ASP A 70 -31.66 -53.02 14.74
CA ASP A 70 -30.89 -52.46 13.61
C ASP A 70 -29.61 -51.78 14.11
N ILE A 71 -29.70 -51.06 15.23
CA ILE A 71 -28.55 -50.39 15.87
C ILE A 71 -27.61 -51.43 16.45
N GLU A 72 -28.12 -52.42 17.18
CA GLU A 72 -27.30 -53.49 17.75
C GLU A 72 -26.55 -54.28 16.66
N ASN A 73 -27.21 -54.62 15.55
CA ASN A 73 -26.58 -55.28 14.41
C ASN A 73 -25.47 -54.43 13.77
N GLU A 74 -25.67 -53.10 13.67
CA GLU A 74 -24.67 -52.19 13.09
C GLU A 74 -23.39 -52.11 13.95
N ILE A 75 -23.54 -52.17 15.28
CA ILE A 75 -22.41 -52.07 16.21
C ILE A 75 -21.85 -53.42 16.66
N ALA A 76 -22.53 -54.54 16.35
CA ALA A 76 -22.18 -55.91 16.78
C ALA A 76 -20.74 -56.34 16.42
N GLN A 77 -20.21 -55.78 15.34
CA GLN A 77 -18.85 -56.03 14.85
C GLN A 77 -17.76 -55.33 15.69
N PHE A 78 -18.12 -54.49 16.67
CA PHE A 78 -17.19 -53.74 17.51
C PHE A 78 -17.41 -54.05 19.00
N ASP A 79 -16.51 -54.85 19.61
CA ASP A 79 -16.61 -55.30 21.00
C ASP A 79 -16.77 -54.15 22.02
N THR A 80 -16.07 -53.04 21.80
CA THR A 80 -16.16 -51.85 22.66
C THR A 80 -17.53 -51.17 22.58
N ALA A 81 -18.10 -51.07 21.37
CA ALA A 81 -19.43 -50.49 21.17
C ALA A 81 -20.52 -51.39 21.76
N MET A 82 -20.41 -52.71 21.57
CA MET A 82 -21.33 -53.68 22.17
C MET A 82 -21.30 -53.66 23.70
N SER A 83 -20.11 -53.53 24.29
CA SER A 83 -19.97 -53.38 25.74
C SER A 83 -20.64 -52.10 26.24
N LEU A 84 -20.44 -50.98 25.52
CA LEU A 84 -21.03 -49.69 25.85
C LEU A 84 -22.55 -49.69 25.72
N TRP A 85 -23.08 -50.34 24.68
CA TRP A 85 -24.51 -50.54 24.44
C TRP A 85 -25.19 -51.31 25.57
N LYS A 86 -24.62 -52.46 25.98
CA LYS A 86 -25.15 -53.28 27.08
C LYS A 86 -25.07 -52.57 28.42
N ASN A 87 -23.95 -51.91 28.72
CA ASN A 87 -23.75 -51.22 30.00
C ASN A 87 -24.70 -50.03 30.22
N ASN A 88 -25.26 -49.47 29.16
CA ASN A 88 -26.18 -48.33 29.21
C ASN A 88 -27.63 -48.70 28.88
N ASN A 89 -27.98 -50.00 28.87
CA ASN A 89 -29.32 -50.48 28.49
C ASN A 89 -29.80 -49.87 27.16
N GLY A 90 -28.92 -49.89 26.14
CA GLY A 90 -29.14 -49.20 24.87
C GLY A 90 -30.41 -49.66 24.14
N TRP A 91 -30.81 -50.92 24.35
CA TRP A 91 -32.05 -51.46 23.79
C TRP A 91 -33.27 -50.71 24.33
N GLU A 92 -33.47 -50.73 25.65
CA GLU A 92 -34.59 -50.04 26.30
C GLU A 92 -34.53 -48.53 26.04
N TYR A 93 -33.32 -47.94 26.06
CA TYR A 93 -33.13 -46.52 25.78
C TYR A 93 -33.70 -46.09 24.42
N ILE A 94 -33.45 -46.88 23.36
CA ILE A 94 -33.95 -46.58 22.02
C ILE A 94 -35.45 -46.87 21.89
N GLU A 95 -35.96 -47.95 22.48
CA GLU A 95 -37.41 -48.23 22.49
C GLU A 95 -38.19 -47.09 23.14
N GLU A 96 -37.72 -46.61 24.29
CA GLU A 96 -38.33 -45.48 24.99
C GLU A 96 -38.19 -44.19 24.17
N ALA A 97 -37.03 -43.93 23.56
CA ALA A 97 -36.82 -42.76 22.71
C ALA A 97 -37.79 -42.71 21.54
N ILE A 98 -37.98 -43.85 20.85
CA ILE A 98 -38.96 -43.99 19.76
C ILE A 98 -40.36 -43.74 20.30
N SER A 99 -40.74 -44.42 21.38
CA SER A 99 -42.08 -44.31 21.97
C SER A 99 -42.43 -42.86 22.34
N MET A 100 -41.52 -42.18 23.02
CA MET A 100 -41.67 -40.81 23.51
C MET A 100 -41.64 -39.76 22.41
N SER A 101 -41.21 -40.10 21.19
CA SER A 101 -41.05 -39.16 20.08
C SER A 101 -42.11 -39.32 18.98
N LYS A 102 -43.03 -40.29 19.11
CA LYS A 102 -44.04 -40.64 18.09
C LYS A 102 -44.87 -39.45 17.60
N ASP A 103 -45.24 -38.55 18.50
CA ASP A 103 -46.06 -37.35 18.25
C ASP A 103 -45.23 -36.06 18.15
N LYS A 104 -43.90 -36.16 18.23
CA LYS A 104 -42.98 -35.02 18.33
C LYS A 104 -42.10 -34.80 17.11
N VAL A 105 -42.19 -35.65 16.09
CA VAL A 105 -41.37 -35.57 14.87
C VAL A 105 -41.48 -34.18 14.20
N LEU A 106 -42.65 -33.54 14.24
CA LEU A 106 -42.85 -32.18 13.70
C LEU A 106 -42.03 -31.10 14.43
N ASN A 107 -41.62 -31.37 15.67
CA ASN A 107 -40.81 -30.47 16.50
C ASN A 107 -39.31 -30.79 16.44
N VAL A 108 -38.85 -31.63 15.50
CA VAL A 108 -37.44 -32.06 15.38
C VAL A 108 -36.47 -30.88 15.38
N GLY A 109 -36.84 -29.74 14.77
CA GLY A 109 -36.01 -28.54 14.74
C GLY A 109 -35.66 -28.00 16.14
N LYS A 110 -36.60 -28.08 17.08
CA LYS A 110 -36.34 -27.65 18.48
C LYS A 110 -35.30 -28.54 19.14
N TYR A 111 -35.47 -29.86 19.06
CA TYR A 111 -34.53 -30.80 19.69
C TYR A 111 -33.15 -30.72 19.03
N TYR A 112 -33.11 -30.52 17.71
CA TYR A 112 -31.89 -30.24 16.97
C TYR A 112 -31.17 -28.99 17.50
N ASP A 113 -31.88 -27.86 17.58
CA ASP A 113 -31.29 -26.61 18.06
C ASP A 113 -30.80 -26.73 19.50
N ASP A 114 -31.57 -27.35 20.39
CA ASP A 114 -31.15 -27.55 21.78
C ASP A 114 -29.86 -28.39 21.85
N VAL A 115 -29.77 -29.52 21.14
CA VAL A 115 -28.55 -30.34 21.07
C VAL A 115 -27.35 -29.54 20.55
N ARG A 116 -27.54 -28.77 19.47
CA ARG A 116 -26.48 -28.01 18.81
C ARG A 116 -26.04 -26.78 19.59
N LYS A 117 -26.96 -26.05 20.22
CA LYS A 117 -26.62 -24.88 21.06
C LYS A 117 -25.69 -25.28 22.20
N TYR A 118 -26.07 -26.34 22.93
CA TYR A 118 -25.27 -26.88 24.02
C TYR A 118 -23.93 -27.44 23.53
N SER A 119 -23.87 -28.04 22.34
CA SER A 119 -22.60 -28.47 21.77
C SER A 119 -21.69 -27.31 21.39
N ILE A 120 -22.22 -26.24 20.79
CA ILE A 120 -21.43 -25.07 20.39
C ILE A 120 -20.78 -24.41 21.61
N ILE A 121 -21.55 -24.13 22.66
CA ILE A 121 -21.00 -23.49 23.87
C ILE A 121 -19.98 -24.39 24.57
N ARG A 122 -20.25 -25.71 24.63
CA ARG A 122 -19.33 -26.69 25.22
C ARG A 122 -18.02 -26.76 24.47
N ASN A 123 -18.06 -26.93 23.15
CA ASN A 123 -16.85 -26.99 22.34
C ASN A 123 -16.11 -25.63 22.34
N ALA A 124 -16.82 -24.49 22.38
CA ALA A 124 -16.18 -23.18 22.53
C ALA A 124 -15.42 -23.05 23.86
N CYS A 125 -15.98 -23.58 24.95
CA CYS A 125 -15.33 -23.58 26.25
C CYS A 125 -14.18 -24.61 26.34
N GLU A 126 -14.40 -25.83 25.86
CA GLU A 126 -13.47 -26.96 25.99
C GLU A 126 -12.30 -26.87 25.00
N GLU A 127 -12.57 -26.59 23.73
CA GLU A 127 -11.56 -26.58 22.66
C GLU A 127 -10.93 -25.20 22.48
N LEU A 128 -11.74 -24.14 22.47
CA LEU A 128 -11.26 -22.77 22.21
C LEU A 128 -10.93 -21.99 23.49
N LYS A 129 -11.27 -22.52 24.68
CA LYS A 129 -11.10 -21.85 25.98
C LYS A 129 -11.76 -20.47 26.04
N ILE A 130 -12.87 -20.28 25.32
CA ILE A 130 -13.65 -19.05 25.32
C ILE A 130 -14.61 -19.06 26.51
N ASP A 131 -14.64 -17.96 27.27
CA ASP A 131 -15.68 -17.71 28.27
C ASP A 131 -17.02 -17.46 27.57
N VAL A 132 -18.02 -18.31 27.85
CA VAL A 132 -19.35 -18.28 27.23
C VAL A 132 -20.40 -17.56 28.07
N THR A 133 -20.04 -17.01 29.24
CA THR A 133 -20.99 -16.30 30.14
C THR A 133 -21.69 -15.09 29.51
N PHE A 134 -21.17 -14.59 28.38
CA PHE A 134 -21.80 -13.52 27.61
C PHE A 134 -23.08 -13.97 26.89
N ILE A 135 -23.27 -15.27 26.64
CA ILE A 135 -24.42 -15.83 25.93
C ILE A 135 -25.16 -16.91 26.72
N TYR A 136 -24.48 -17.62 27.63
CA TYR A 136 -25.08 -18.67 28.46
C TYR A 136 -24.54 -18.61 29.89
N ASP A 137 -25.44 -18.50 30.87
CA ASP A 137 -25.12 -18.50 32.30
C ASP A 137 -26.31 -19.07 33.09
N GLU A 138 -26.12 -20.21 33.75
CA GLU A 138 -27.16 -20.91 34.52
C GLU A 138 -27.65 -20.15 35.74
N SER A 139 -26.84 -19.18 36.22
CA SER A 139 -27.21 -18.35 37.37
C SER A 139 -28.02 -17.11 36.99
N ASP A 140 -28.15 -16.81 35.70
CA ASP A 140 -28.83 -15.63 35.17
C ASP A 140 -30.09 -16.04 34.39
N GLU A 141 -31.26 -15.90 35.04
CA GLU A 141 -32.56 -16.27 34.46
C GLU A 141 -32.84 -15.57 33.13
N LYS A 142 -32.42 -14.30 32.96
CA LYS A 142 -32.67 -13.56 31.71
C LYS A 142 -31.83 -14.07 30.56
N LYS A 143 -30.55 -14.41 30.83
CA LYS A 143 -29.69 -15.02 29.81
C LYS A 143 -30.17 -16.41 29.43
N LEU A 144 -30.65 -17.20 30.39
CA LEU A 144 -31.26 -18.49 30.09
C LEU A 144 -32.51 -18.36 29.22
N GLU A 145 -33.42 -17.43 29.55
CA GLU A 145 -34.60 -17.16 28.74
C GLU A 145 -34.22 -16.75 27.31
N THR A 146 -33.28 -15.82 27.17
CA THR A 146 -32.77 -15.38 25.85
C THR A 146 -32.12 -16.53 25.09
N PHE A 147 -31.27 -17.31 25.74
CA PHE A 147 -30.57 -18.46 25.13
C PHE A 147 -31.54 -19.54 24.64
N ASN A 148 -32.64 -19.75 25.37
CA ASN A 148 -33.68 -20.70 25.00
C ASN A 148 -34.42 -20.28 23.71
N GLU A 149 -34.52 -18.98 23.43
CA GLU A 149 -35.13 -18.44 22.20
C GLU A 149 -34.20 -18.48 20.98
N LEU A 150 -32.88 -18.53 21.19
CA LEU A 150 -31.90 -18.58 20.09
C LEU A 150 -31.96 -19.90 19.31
N THR A 151 -31.60 -19.84 18.04
CA THR A 151 -31.26 -21.03 17.24
C THR A 151 -29.79 -21.41 17.45
N SER A 152 -29.42 -22.62 17.04
CA SER A 152 -28.02 -23.05 17.02
C SER A 152 -27.13 -22.18 16.12
N MET A 153 -27.67 -21.63 15.04
CA MET A 153 -26.94 -20.72 14.15
C MET A 153 -26.66 -19.37 14.83
N ASP A 154 -27.61 -18.85 15.60
CA ASP A 154 -27.42 -17.59 16.34
C ASP A 154 -26.31 -17.73 17.39
N VAL A 155 -26.30 -18.86 18.11
CA VAL A 155 -25.25 -19.16 19.10
C VAL A 155 -23.89 -19.29 18.44
N LEU A 156 -23.79 -20.00 17.30
CA LEU A 156 -22.53 -20.11 16.55
C LEU A 156 -22.03 -18.74 16.08
N ASN A 157 -22.93 -17.90 15.56
CA ASN A 157 -22.60 -16.55 15.13
C ASN A 157 -22.10 -15.68 16.28
N ALA A 158 -22.69 -15.80 17.47
CA ALA A 158 -22.26 -15.06 18.64
C ALA A 158 -20.84 -15.45 19.09
N ILE A 159 -20.51 -16.75 19.11
CA ILE A 159 -19.14 -17.23 19.37
C ILE A 159 -18.18 -16.70 18.30
N ASN A 160 -18.56 -16.81 17.01
CA ASN A 160 -17.72 -16.34 15.90
C ASN A 160 -17.46 -14.83 15.97
N ASN A 161 -18.48 -14.03 16.29
CA ASN A 161 -18.32 -12.59 16.46
C ASN A 161 -17.36 -12.27 17.59
N LYS A 162 -17.44 -12.97 18.73
CA LYS A 162 -16.48 -12.80 19.83
C LYS A 162 -15.04 -13.06 19.40
N PHE A 163 -14.83 -14.10 18.58
CA PHE A 163 -13.53 -14.42 18.00
C PHE A 163 -13.06 -13.36 16.98
N MET A 164 -13.97 -12.86 16.15
CA MET A 164 -13.70 -11.80 15.17
C MET A 164 -13.35 -10.48 15.85
N ASP A 165 -14.02 -10.12 16.94
CA ASP A 165 -13.72 -8.95 17.76
C ASP A 165 -12.30 -9.04 18.34
N PHE A 166 -11.96 -10.20 18.91
CA PHE A 166 -10.59 -10.46 19.37
C PHE A 166 -9.57 -10.32 18.25
N LYS A 167 -9.83 -10.92 17.07
CA LYS A 167 -8.95 -10.80 15.90
C LYS A 167 -8.80 -9.34 15.43
N ALA A 168 -9.86 -8.54 15.54
CA ALA A 168 -9.84 -7.13 15.15
C ALA A 168 -8.92 -6.29 16.06
N MET A 169 -8.79 -6.64 17.35
CA MET A 169 -7.87 -5.96 18.28
C MET A 169 -6.40 -6.01 17.85
N TRP A 170 -6.03 -7.04 17.08
CA TRP A 170 -4.66 -7.27 16.61
C TRP A 170 -4.45 -6.89 15.14
N LYS A 171 -5.42 -6.22 14.51
CA LYS A 171 -5.18 -5.65 13.17
C LYS A 171 -4.20 -4.48 13.32
N ASN A 172 -3.02 -4.64 12.73
CA ASN A 172 -2.05 -3.56 12.65
C ASN A 172 -2.69 -2.32 12.00
N VAL A 173 -2.58 -1.17 12.67
CA VAL A 173 -3.01 0.13 12.14
C VAL A 173 -2.29 0.46 10.82
N PHE A 174 -1.12 -0.13 10.60
CA PHE A 174 -0.30 -0.02 9.39
C PHE A 174 -0.57 -1.12 8.34
N GLY A 175 -1.61 -1.93 8.49
CA GLY A 175 -1.99 -2.88 7.45
C GLY A 175 -2.56 -2.14 6.23
N ASP A 176 -1.97 -2.35 5.05
CA ASP A 176 -2.42 -1.76 3.77
C ASP A 176 -3.91 -2.03 3.45
N ASN A 177 -4.50 -3.04 4.10
CA ASN A 177 -5.91 -3.38 3.99
C ASN A 177 -6.73 -2.64 5.05
N TYR A 178 -7.27 -1.48 4.68
CA TYR A 178 -8.28 -0.77 5.46
C TYR A 178 -9.65 -0.84 4.78
N ALA A 179 -10.70 -0.86 5.58
CA ALA A 179 -12.08 -0.74 5.13
C ALA A 179 -12.67 0.53 5.72
N PHE A 180 -13.41 1.28 4.92
CA PHE A 180 -14.11 2.50 5.35
C PHE A 180 -15.45 2.57 4.63
N LYS A 181 -16.45 3.21 5.24
CA LYS A 181 -17.70 3.50 4.52
C LYS A 181 -17.45 4.71 3.63
N ALA A 182 -17.91 4.68 2.38
CA ALA A 182 -17.61 5.73 1.41
C ALA A 182 -18.01 7.16 1.85
N GLY A 183 -18.95 7.29 2.78
CA GLY A 183 -19.38 8.58 3.35
C GLY A 183 -18.58 9.05 4.56
N ASP A 184 -17.72 8.21 5.14
CA ASP A 184 -16.92 8.57 6.32
C ASP A 184 -15.98 9.73 5.95
N GLY A 185 -16.10 10.86 6.64
CA GLY A 185 -15.24 12.02 6.42
C GLY A 185 -15.49 12.80 5.12
N ILE A 186 -16.56 12.54 4.37
CA ILE A 186 -16.78 13.19 3.05
C ILE A 186 -16.93 14.72 3.12
N GLN A 187 -17.50 15.24 4.22
CA GLN A 187 -17.62 16.69 4.43
C GLN A 187 -16.25 17.34 4.68
N ASN A 188 -15.39 16.68 5.46
CA ASN A 188 -14.01 17.13 5.68
C ASN A 188 -13.25 17.11 4.35
N ARG A 189 -13.43 16.06 3.55
CA ARG A 189 -12.80 15.96 2.23
C ARG A 189 -13.26 17.04 1.26
N LEU A 190 -14.55 17.40 1.28
CA LEU A 190 -15.09 18.52 0.53
C LEU A 190 -14.47 19.85 0.98
N HIS A 191 -14.30 20.03 2.30
CA HIS A 191 -13.67 21.22 2.87
C HIS A 191 -12.20 21.34 2.46
N GLU A 192 -11.41 20.27 2.58
CA GLU A 192 -10.02 20.20 2.10
C GLU A 192 -9.91 20.61 0.62
N HIS A 193 -10.83 20.13 -0.23
CA HIS A 193 -10.87 20.51 -1.64
C HIS A 193 -11.26 21.97 -1.85
N LYS A 194 -12.21 22.49 -1.08
CA LYS A 194 -12.62 23.91 -1.17
C LYS A 194 -11.48 24.84 -0.78
N GLU A 195 -10.67 24.44 0.20
CA GLU A 195 -9.50 25.19 0.68
C GLU A 195 -8.21 24.87 -0.09
N GLN A 196 -8.29 24.02 -1.12
CA GLN A 196 -7.15 23.58 -1.92
C GLN A 196 -6.00 22.95 -1.10
N GLN A 197 -6.31 22.39 0.07
CA GLN A 197 -5.34 21.69 0.90
C GLN A 197 -4.87 20.39 0.21
N ASN A 198 -3.56 20.13 0.23
CA ASN A 198 -2.94 18.92 -0.32
C ASN A 198 -3.23 18.66 -1.82
N VAL A 199 -3.56 19.71 -2.60
CA VAL A 199 -3.88 19.58 -4.02
C VAL A 199 -2.61 19.43 -4.87
N TYR A 200 -1.58 20.18 -4.51
CA TYR A 200 -0.27 20.22 -5.17
C TYR A 200 0.81 19.65 -4.26
N GLY A 201 1.83 19.05 -4.87
CA GLY A 201 3.10 18.70 -4.22
C GLY A 201 4.19 19.68 -4.65
N TYR A 202 5.45 19.33 -4.38
CA TYR A 202 6.58 20.17 -4.76
C TYR A 202 6.62 20.40 -6.29
N PRO A 203 6.84 21.62 -6.80
CA PRO A 203 6.86 21.86 -8.24
C PRO A 203 8.04 21.15 -8.92
N PHE A 204 7.82 20.69 -10.16
CA PHE A 204 8.92 20.38 -11.08
C PHE A 204 9.51 21.68 -11.61
N GLN A 205 10.75 21.62 -12.13
CA GLN A 205 11.36 22.75 -12.85
C GLN A 205 10.47 23.24 -14.01
N SER A 206 9.86 22.30 -14.75
CA SER A 206 8.81 22.60 -15.73
C SER A 206 7.48 22.89 -15.03
N GLY A 207 6.99 24.12 -15.17
CA GLY A 207 5.64 24.54 -14.73
C GLY A 207 4.53 23.80 -15.50
N TYR A 208 4.79 23.35 -16.73
CA TYR A 208 3.88 22.46 -17.44
C TYR A 208 3.84 21.06 -16.82
N LEU A 209 4.98 20.46 -16.45
CA LEU A 209 4.99 19.20 -15.70
C LEU A 209 4.27 19.34 -14.35
N THR A 210 4.50 20.46 -13.65
CA THR A 210 3.77 20.80 -12.42
C THR A 210 2.27 20.85 -12.67
N THR A 211 1.81 21.39 -13.80
CA THR A 211 0.39 21.40 -14.16
C THR A 211 -0.15 20.00 -14.46
N VAL A 212 0.60 19.21 -15.22
CA VAL A 212 0.19 17.85 -15.63
C VAL A 212 0.01 16.94 -14.42
N TYR A 213 0.98 16.94 -13.49
CA TYR A 213 1.02 15.99 -12.38
C TYR A 213 0.57 16.58 -11.03
N ARG A 214 0.37 17.90 -10.98
CA ARG A 214 0.17 18.71 -9.76
C ARG A 214 1.39 18.64 -8.83
N GLY A 215 2.58 18.73 -9.42
CA GLY A 215 3.85 18.57 -8.73
C GLY A 215 4.13 17.14 -8.23
N MET A 216 5.19 17.02 -7.45
CA MET A 216 5.71 15.82 -6.81
C MET A 216 4.91 15.53 -5.53
N ARG A 217 3.72 14.95 -5.69
CA ARG A 217 2.80 14.71 -4.57
C ARG A 217 3.16 13.45 -3.77
N PRO A 218 2.89 13.46 -2.45
CA PRO A 218 2.77 12.27 -1.62
C PRO A 218 1.98 11.15 -2.32
N LYS A 219 2.45 9.91 -2.18
CA LYS A 219 1.82 8.71 -2.75
C LYS A 219 1.73 8.73 -4.28
N LYS A 220 2.55 9.52 -4.98
CA LYS A 220 2.67 9.48 -6.45
C LYS A 220 3.99 8.88 -6.88
N TYR A 221 3.88 7.96 -7.82
CA TYR A 221 5.01 7.29 -8.44
C TYR A 221 5.07 7.64 -9.92
N ILE A 222 6.10 8.36 -10.35
CA ILE A 222 6.24 8.85 -11.73
C ILE A 222 7.51 8.29 -12.36
N LEU A 223 7.37 7.81 -13.60
CA LEU A 223 8.48 7.35 -14.41
C LEU A 223 8.88 8.38 -15.46
N ARG A 224 10.15 8.79 -15.46
CA ARG A 224 10.77 9.62 -16.51
C ARG A 224 11.85 8.79 -17.22
N SER A 225 11.46 8.14 -18.30
CA SER A 225 12.35 7.26 -19.07
C SER A 225 13.05 8.02 -20.19
N SER A 226 14.30 7.68 -20.47
CA SER A 226 15.13 8.36 -21.48
C SER A 226 16.11 7.39 -22.13
N VAL A 227 16.72 7.83 -23.23
CA VAL A 227 17.82 7.12 -23.88
C VAL A 227 19.08 7.13 -23.01
N SER A 228 20.03 6.24 -23.29
CA SER A 228 21.37 6.31 -22.66
C SER A 228 22.02 7.67 -22.95
N GLY A 229 22.64 8.29 -21.94
CA GLY A 229 23.18 9.65 -22.02
C GLY A 229 22.12 10.77 -22.09
N GLY A 230 20.82 10.44 -22.09
CA GLY A 230 19.74 11.43 -22.20
C GLY A 230 19.36 12.13 -20.89
N GLY A 231 20.28 12.19 -19.92
CA GLY A 231 20.13 12.99 -18.69
C GLY A 231 19.17 12.45 -17.63
N LYS A 232 18.75 11.18 -17.66
CA LYS A 232 17.73 10.59 -16.75
C LYS A 232 18.07 10.78 -15.26
N SER A 233 19.27 10.35 -14.87
CA SER A 233 19.80 10.36 -13.51
C SER A 233 20.01 11.79 -13.05
N ARG A 234 20.71 12.57 -13.89
CA ARG A 234 21.03 13.98 -13.65
C ARG A 234 19.79 14.86 -13.49
N SER A 235 18.74 14.61 -14.26
CA SER A 235 17.48 15.38 -14.14
C SER A 235 16.72 15.03 -12.87
N SER A 236 16.74 13.75 -12.45
CA SER A 236 16.11 13.32 -11.19
C SER A 236 16.87 13.88 -9.98
N LEU A 237 18.20 13.95 -10.09
CA LEU A 237 19.06 14.57 -9.09
C LEU A 237 18.81 16.08 -8.98
N ALA A 238 18.66 16.78 -10.11
CA ALA A 238 18.31 18.21 -10.13
C ALA A 238 16.91 18.46 -9.55
N ASP A 239 15.93 17.60 -9.85
CA ASP A 239 14.58 17.69 -9.28
C ASP A 239 14.60 17.51 -7.76
N GLY A 240 15.36 16.55 -7.23
CA GLY A 240 15.55 16.39 -5.79
C GLY A 240 16.35 17.53 -5.15
N CYS A 241 17.36 18.05 -5.86
CA CYS A 241 18.14 19.22 -5.43
C CYS A 241 17.24 20.44 -5.21
N ASN A 242 16.30 20.68 -6.12
CA ASN A 242 15.33 21.75 -5.97
C ASN A 242 14.46 21.58 -4.72
N MET A 243 14.17 20.36 -4.26
CA MET A 243 13.39 20.10 -3.05
C MET A 243 14.16 20.38 -1.75
N VAL A 244 15.44 20.03 -1.70
CA VAL A 244 16.29 20.21 -0.50
C VAL A 244 16.88 21.60 -0.40
N SER A 245 16.92 22.31 -1.52
CA SER A 245 17.45 23.66 -1.62
C SER A 245 16.36 24.66 -1.30
N ASP A 246 16.67 25.67 -0.50
CA ASP A 246 15.82 26.84 -0.29
C ASP A 246 16.13 27.96 -1.30
N ARG A 247 17.26 27.86 -2.04
CA ARG A 247 17.75 28.88 -2.95
C ARG A 247 18.67 28.36 -4.06
N ILE A 248 18.59 28.98 -5.22
CA ILE A 248 19.57 28.82 -6.32
C ILE A 248 20.02 30.19 -6.84
N TYR A 249 21.21 30.28 -7.41
CA TYR A 249 21.72 31.55 -7.94
C TYR A 249 21.21 31.81 -9.36
N ASP A 250 20.56 32.96 -9.59
CA ASP A 250 20.08 33.39 -10.91
C ASP A 250 21.05 34.43 -11.50
N TRP A 251 21.81 34.02 -12.52
CA TRP A 251 22.78 34.88 -13.20
C TRP A 251 22.17 36.04 -13.99
N ASN A 252 20.90 35.96 -14.41
CA ASN A 252 20.23 37.08 -15.08
C ASN A 252 19.86 38.17 -14.07
N LYS A 253 19.47 37.77 -12.86
CA LYS A 253 19.11 38.70 -11.77
C LYS A 253 20.31 39.05 -10.86
N LYS A 254 21.41 38.30 -10.97
CA LYS A 254 22.59 38.36 -10.09
C LYS A 254 22.24 38.26 -8.61
N GLN A 255 21.35 37.34 -8.26
CA GLN A 255 20.91 37.13 -6.88
C GLN A 255 20.49 35.68 -6.63
N TRP A 256 20.50 35.28 -5.37
CA TRP A 256 19.87 34.06 -4.89
C TRP A 256 18.35 34.20 -4.98
N ILE A 257 17.67 33.23 -5.61
CA ILE A 257 16.22 33.15 -5.72
C ILE A 257 15.71 31.96 -4.94
N SER A 258 14.54 32.09 -4.29
CA SER A 258 13.95 30.98 -3.53
C SER A 258 13.54 29.84 -4.45
N THR A 259 13.79 28.61 -4.00
CA THR A 259 13.21 27.40 -4.60
C THR A 259 12.06 26.82 -3.79
N GLY A 260 11.84 27.31 -2.57
CA GLY A 260 10.78 26.86 -1.67
C GLY A 260 11.29 26.48 -0.30
N GLU A 261 10.39 25.93 0.52
CA GLU A 261 10.78 25.33 1.79
C GLU A 261 11.58 24.05 1.52
N SER A 262 12.77 23.95 2.13
CA SER A 262 13.61 22.76 2.06
C SER A 262 12.87 21.55 2.64
N GLN A 263 12.86 20.46 1.87
CA GLN A 263 12.27 19.17 2.25
C GLN A 263 13.33 18.07 2.16
N PRO A 264 13.43 17.16 3.16
CA PRO A 264 14.42 16.10 3.12
C PRO A 264 14.14 15.09 2.00
N VAL A 265 15.17 14.73 1.22
CA VAL A 265 15.05 13.85 0.06
C VAL A 265 16.10 12.73 0.10
N LEU A 266 15.70 11.54 -0.36
CA LEU A 266 16.61 10.44 -0.64
C LEU A 266 16.81 10.25 -2.15
N PHE A 267 18.06 10.16 -2.60
CA PHE A 267 18.44 9.69 -3.92
C PHE A 267 19.14 8.33 -3.79
N ILE A 268 18.62 7.31 -4.46
CA ILE A 268 19.27 5.99 -4.55
C ILE A 268 19.87 5.90 -5.95
N SER A 269 21.20 5.90 -6.00
CA SER A 269 21.99 5.83 -7.24
C SER A 269 22.42 4.40 -7.52
N THR A 270 22.15 3.87 -8.73
CA THR A 270 22.74 2.59 -9.16
C THR A 270 24.01 2.74 -9.99
N GLU A 271 24.24 3.93 -10.57
CA GLU A 271 25.32 4.15 -11.55
C GLU A 271 26.25 5.31 -11.16
N LEU A 272 25.73 6.43 -10.66
CA LEU A 272 26.53 7.64 -10.38
C LEU A 272 27.25 7.55 -9.03
N GLU A 273 28.54 7.86 -9.04
CA GLU A 273 29.37 7.93 -7.83
C GLU A 273 29.19 9.26 -7.08
N LYS A 274 29.78 9.35 -5.89
CA LYS A 274 29.60 10.49 -4.99
C LYS A 274 30.10 11.79 -5.63
N GLU A 275 31.28 11.75 -6.23
CA GLU A 275 31.94 12.90 -6.85
C GLU A 275 31.09 13.46 -7.99
N GLU A 276 30.64 12.60 -8.91
CA GLU A 276 29.74 12.99 -10.01
C GLU A 276 28.45 13.65 -9.51
N ILE A 277 27.86 13.12 -8.44
CA ILE A 277 26.65 13.66 -7.84
C ILE A 277 26.89 15.05 -7.24
N GLN A 278 28.02 15.24 -6.53
CA GLN A 278 28.37 16.52 -5.92
C GLN A 278 28.61 17.60 -6.99
N ASP A 279 29.29 17.27 -8.08
CA ASP A 279 29.56 18.21 -9.18
C ASP A 279 28.27 18.65 -9.88
N ILE A 280 27.33 17.71 -10.12
CA ILE A 280 26.02 18.06 -10.70
C ILE A 280 25.22 18.98 -9.76
N ILE A 281 25.20 18.70 -8.46
CA ILE A 281 24.49 19.53 -7.48
C ILE A 281 25.11 20.93 -7.43
N LEU A 282 26.44 21.03 -7.40
CA LEU A 282 27.15 22.31 -7.36
C LEU A 282 26.88 23.14 -8.62
N ALA A 283 26.93 22.52 -9.80
CA ALA A 283 26.58 23.15 -11.07
C ALA A 283 25.12 23.63 -11.09
N HIS A 284 24.20 22.84 -10.54
CA HIS A 284 22.78 23.19 -10.49
C HIS A 284 22.50 24.40 -9.59
N VAL A 285 23.06 24.42 -8.38
CA VAL A 285 22.83 25.49 -7.39
C VAL A 285 23.51 26.79 -7.81
N SER A 286 24.78 26.72 -8.24
CA SER A 286 25.56 27.89 -8.67
C SER A 286 25.12 28.43 -10.04
N GLY A 287 24.59 27.57 -10.91
CA GLY A 287 24.29 27.92 -12.30
C GLY A 287 25.52 28.03 -13.21
N ILE A 288 26.66 27.53 -12.76
CA ILE A 288 27.89 27.40 -13.55
C ILE A 288 27.97 25.97 -14.11
N GLU A 289 28.39 25.83 -15.37
CA GLU A 289 28.39 24.52 -16.04
C GLU A 289 29.41 23.55 -15.42
N GLN A 290 29.02 22.28 -15.28
CA GLN A 290 29.80 21.24 -14.61
C GLN A 290 31.22 21.07 -15.18
N ASP A 291 31.37 21.08 -16.51
CA ASP A 291 32.67 20.95 -17.17
C ASP A 291 33.63 22.09 -16.81
N ARG A 292 33.13 23.33 -16.74
CA ARG A 292 33.93 24.48 -16.27
C ARG A 292 34.36 24.33 -14.83
N ILE A 293 33.52 23.74 -13.96
CA ILE A 293 33.86 23.48 -12.56
C ILE A 293 34.94 22.41 -12.46
N GLU A 294 34.77 21.28 -13.16
CA GLU A 294 35.69 20.14 -13.15
C GLU A 294 37.09 20.51 -13.69
N GLU A 295 37.14 21.27 -14.79
CA GLU A 295 38.39 21.71 -15.41
C GLU A 295 38.95 23.00 -14.78
N TRP A 296 38.17 23.65 -13.92
CA TRP A 296 38.43 25.00 -13.39
C TRP A 296 38.72 26.01 -14.53
N ASP A 297 37.93 25.95 -15.61
CA ASP A 297 38.14 26.72 -16.84
C ASP A 297 37.40 28.06 -16.84
N ASP A 298 38.14 29.14 -17.09
CA ASP A 298 37.68 30.53 -17.14
C ASP A 298 36.77 30.94 -15.97
N ILE A 299 37.03 30.41 -14.76
CA ILE A 299 36.27 30.75 -13.56
C ILE A 299 36.68 32.16 -13.09
N THR A 300 35.72 33.08 -13.12
CA THR A 300 35.94 34.45 -12.64
C THR A 300 35.91 34.53 -11.11
N PRO A 301 36.49 35.58 -10.48
CA PRO A 301 36.39 35.76 -9.03
C PRO A 301 34.94 35.89 -8.50
N GLU A 302 34.00 36.39 -9.32
CA GLU A 302 32.58 36.43 -8.96
C GLU A 302 31.99 35.00 -8.95
N GLU A 303 32.27 34.20 -9.97
CA GLU A 303 31.84 32.80 -10.06
C GLU A 303 32.45 31.93 -8.96
N GLU A 304 33.75 32.09 -8.67
CA GLU A 304 34.42 31.39 -7.57
C GLU A 304 33.73 31.69 -6.22
N LYS A 305 33.41 32.96 -5.96
CA LYS A 305 32.65 33.35 -4.76
C LYS A 305 31.28 32.68 -4.71
N ILE A 306 30.55 32.64 -5.82
CA ILE A 306 29.24 31.96 -5.89
C ILE A 306 29.38 30.44 -5.71
N LEU A 307 30.45 29.82 -6.20
CA LEU A 307 30.75 28.40 -5.96
C LEU A 307 31.03 28.13 -4.47
N GLU A 308 31.84 28.97 -3.82
CA GLU A 308 32.09 28.86 -2.38
C GLU A 308 30.82 29.04 -1.54
N GLU A 309 29.97 30.00 -1.90
CA GLU A 309 28.65 30.19 -1.26
C GLU A 309 27.75 28.97 -1.50
N SER A 310 27.69 28.46 -2.74
CA SER A 310 26.93 27.26 -3.10
C SER A 310 27.35 26.06 -2.28
N ALA A 311 28.66 25.81 -2.15
CA ALA A 311 29.20 24.70 -1.36
C ALA A 311 28.75 24.78 0.10
N LYS A 312 28.80 25.97 0.73
CA LYS A 312 28.33 26.18 2.11
C LYS A 312 26.83 25.91 2.28
N TYR A 313 26.00 26.26 1.29
CA TYR A 313 24.57 25.95 1.33
C TYR A 313 24.33 24.44 1.18
N ILE A 314 25.03 23.80 0.24
CA ILE A 314 24.91 22.37 -0.03
C ILE A 314 25.32 21.52 1.19
N GLU A 315 26.32 21.95 1.96
CA GLU A 315 26.71 21.29 3.22
C GLU A 315 25.56 21.16 4.23
N GLY A 316 24.58 22.08 4.18
CA GLY A 316 23.39 22.06 5.04
C GLY A 316 22.21 21.26 4.48
N TYR A 317 22.30 20.73 3.26
CA TYR A 317 21.16 20.05 2.63
C TYR A 317 20.86 18.70 3.29
N GLU A 318 19.59 18.45 3.59
CA GLU A 318 19.08 17.11 3.92
C GLU A 318 18.84 16.28 2.65
N TYR A 319 19.87 16.21 1.80
CA TYR A 319 19.88 15.41 0.57
C TYR A 319 20.72 14.15 0.78
N PHE A 320 20.03 13.07 1.11
CA PHE A 320 20.68 11.79 1.36
C PHE A 320 20.90 11.03 0.06
N VAL A 321 22.08 10.45 -0.10
CA VAL A 321 22.45 9.66 -1.28
C VAL A 321 22.91 8.28 -0.85
N GLU A 322 22.30 7.24 -1.42
CA GLU A 322 22.71 5.84 -1.23
C GLU A 322 23.16 5.26 -2.56
N TYR A 323 24.41 4.79 -2.62
CA TYR A 323 24.95 4.10 -3.78
C TYR A 323 24.66 2.60 -3.69
N MET A 324 23.84 2.10 -4.61
CA MET A 324 23.28 0.75 -4.61
C MET A 324 23.36 0.14 -6.02
N PRO A 325 24.54 -0.33 -6.46
CA PRO A 325 24.74 -0.87 -7.81
C PRO A 325 24.02 -2.21 -8.07
N ASP A 326 23.65 -2.93 -7.00
CA ASP A 326 22.80 -4.11 -7.06
C ASP A 326 21.77 -4.07 -5.93
N PHE A 327 20.55 -4.52 -6.21
CA PHE A 327 19.41 -4.26 -5.35
C PHE A 327 18.34 -5.36 -5.40
N THR A 328 17.53 -5.38 -4.34
CA THR A 328 16.26 -6.11 -4.29
C THR A 328 15.18 -5.18 -3.76
N ILE A 329 13.91 -5.60 -3.88
CA ILE A 329 12.79 -4.82 -3.32
C ILE A 329 12.88 -4.65 -1.81
N ASP A 330 13.33 -5.69 -1.10
CA ASP A 330 13.40 -5.63 0.36
C ASP A 330 14.48 -4.63 0.79
N VAL A 331 15.66 -4.65 0.14
CA VAL A 331 16.73 -3.67 0.38
C VAL A 331 16.28 -2.24 0.10
N ILE A 332 15.63 -1.97 -1.04
CA ILE A 332 15.13 -0.62 -1.36
C ILE A 332 14.09 -0.16 -0.33
N SER A 333 13.15 -1.04 0.03
CA SER A 333 12.11 -0.73 1.01
C SER A 333 12.70 -0.44 2.39
N GLU A 334 13.66 -1.24 2.85
CA GLU A 334 14.34 -1.06 4.13
C GLU A 334 15.16 0.24 4.16
N THR A 335 15.87 0.56 3.07
CA THR A 335 16.59 1.83 2.94
C THR A 335 15.63 3.01 3.03
N ILE A 336 14.54 3.00 2.25
CA ILE A 336 13.53 4.08 2.31
C ILE A 336 12.95 4.19 3.73
N GLU A 337 12.60 3.07 4.37
CA GLU A 337 12.07 3.03 5.73
C GLU A 337 13.04 3.63 6.76
N LYS A 338 14.34 3.28 6.68
CA LYS A 338 15.40 3.85 7.52
C LYS A 338 15.44 5.38 7.41
N TYR A 339 15.43 5.93 6.18
CA TYR A 339 15.49 7.37 5.98
C TYR A 339 14.20 8.10 6.39
N ILE A 340 13.05 7.45 6.29
CA ILE A 340 11.80 8.02 6.82
C ILE A 340 11.86 8.09 8.36
N LEU A 341 12.25 7.00 9.02
CA LEU A 341 12.27 6.94 10.49
C LEU A 341 13.29 7.89 11.11
N ASN A 342 14.44 8.08 10.45
CA ASN A 342 15.54 8.86 11.01
C ASN A 342 15.60 10.30 10.49
N HIS A 343 15.09 10.57 9.29
CA HIS A 343 15.26 11.86 8.60
C HIS A 343 13.95 12.41 7.99
N ASN A 344 12.81 11.75 8.19
CA ASN A 344 11.49 12.22 7.72
C ASN A 344 11.45 12.61 6.23
N ILE A 345 12.14 11.85 5.36
CA ILE A 345 12.15 12.14 3.93
C ILE A 345 10.74 12.21 3.34
N THR A 346 10.50 13.20 2.46
CA THR A 346 9.20 13.40 1.79
C THR A 346 9.19 12.87 0.36
N ALA A 347 10.38 12.68 -0.23
CA ALA A 347 10.56 12.15 -1.57
C ALA A 347 11.75 11.18 -1.67
N CYS A 348 11.62 10.21 -2.57
CA CYS A 348 12.69 9.30 -2.96
C CYS A 348 12.82 9.29 -4.49
N PHE A 349 14.05 9.45 -4.99
CA PHE A 349 14.39 9.28 -6.40
C PHE A 349 15.26 8.03 -6.56
N PHE A 350 14.75 7.03 -7.27
CA PHE A 350 15.45 5.78 -7.54
C PHE A 350 15.97 5.75 -8.98
N ASP A 351 17.27 5.85 -9.16
CA ASP A 351 17.94 5.74 -10.46
C ASP A 351 18.55 4.35 -10.60
N TYR A 352 18.14 3.48 -11.51
CA TYR A 352 16.87 3.41 -12.26
C TYR A 352 16.42 1.95 -12.31
N ILE A 353 15.19 1.72 -12.78
CA ILE A 353 14.68 0.35 -12.90
C ILE A 353 15.42 -0.37 -14.04
N ASN A 354 16.23 -1.34 -13.67
CA ASN A 354 16.85 -2.31 -14.56
C ASN A 354 16.68 -3.73 -14.01
N ASP A 355 17.02 -4.72 -14.82
CA ASP A 355 17.08 -6.10 -14.36
C ASP A 355 18.48 -6.40 -13.82
N SER A 356 18.56 -6.92 -12.59
CA SER A 356 19.81 -7.32 -11.95
C SER A 356 19.78 -8.79 -11.51
N PRO A 357 20.94 -9.48 -11.41
CA PRO A 357 21.00 -10.86 -10.95
C PRO A 357 20.32 -11.10 -9.60
N SER A 358 20.54 -10.21 -8.62
CA SER A 358 19.92 -10.29 -7.29
C SER A 358 18.40 -10.18 -7.37
N LEU A 359 17.86 -9.40 -8.31
CA LEU A 359 16.42 -9.30 -8.51
C LEU A 359 15.81 -10.62 -9.05
N TYR A 360 16.50 -11.31 -9.97
CA TYR A 360 16.05 -12.62 -10.45
C TYR A 360 16.10 -13.67 -9.33
N GLU A 361 17.19 -13.71 -8.57
CA GLU A 361 17.35 -14.64 -7.43
C GLU A 361 16.27 -14.40 -6.37
N TYR A 362 16.02 -13.14 -6.02
CA TYR A 362 14.98 -12.74 -5.09
C TYR A 362 13.60 -13.29 -5.45
N TYR A 363 13.16 -13.10 -6.70
CA TYR A 363 11.84 -13.59 -7.12
C TYR A 363 11.80 -15.10 -7.29
N TYR A 364 12.90 -15.73 -7.68
CA TYR A 364 12.98 -17.19 -7.72
C TYR A 364 12.80 -17.78 -6.32
N ASN A 365 13.48 -17.23 -5.31
CA ASN A 365 13.37 -17.68 -3.92
C ASN A 365 11.95 -17.46 -3.35
N LYS A 366 11.27 -16.37 -3.71
CA LYS A 366 9.89 -16.12 -3.24
C LYS A 366 8.83 -16.98 -3.95
N THR A 367 9.00 -17.26 -5.24
CA THR A 367 7.95 -17.92 -6.06
C THR A 367 8.24 -19.39 -6.39
N HIS A 368 9.46 -19.86 -6.15
CA HIS A 368 9.97 -21.17 -6.57
C HIS A 368 9.77 -21.45 -8.08
N THR A 369 9.61 -20.39 -8.87
CA THR A 369 9.33 -20.45 -10.31
C THR A 369 10.24 -19.45 -11.03
N ARG A 370 10.80 -19.86 -12.17
CA ARG A 370 11.57 -18.93 -13.02
C ARG A 370 10.62 -17.99 -13.75
N LEU A 371 10.53 -16.75 -13.28
CA LEU A 371 9.77 -15.70 -13.94
C LEU A 371 10.55 -15.12 -15.12
N ARG A 372 9.80 -14.64 -16.12
CA ARG A 372 10.38 -13.86 -17.21
C ARG A 372 10.71 -12.44 -16.74
N THR A 373 11.66 -11.77 -17.41
CA THR A 373 12.05 -10.38 -17.13
C THR A 373 10.86 -9.43 -17.08
N ASP A 374 9.88 -9.59 -17.98
CA ASP A 374 8.70 -8.72 -18.01
C ASP A 374 7.82 -8.83 -16.77
N GLN A 375 7.71 -10.03 -16.20
CA GLN A 375 6.99 -10.30 -14.96
C GLN A 375 7.75 -9.77 -13.74
N ILE A 376 9.08 -9.93 -13.73
CA ILE A 376 9.95 -9.43 -12.65
C ILE A 376 9.86 -7.91 -12.57
N LEU A 377 10.03 -7.21 -13.69
CA LEU A 377 9.99 -5.76 -13.73
C LEU A 377 8.59 -5.20 -13.41
N PHE A 378 7.52 -5.93 -13.75
CA PHE A 378 6.17 -5.60 -13.30
C PHE A 378 6.03 -5.70 -11.77
N LEU A 379 6.48 -6.81 -11.18
CA LEU A 379 6.43 -7.01 -9.73
C LEU A 379 7.28 -5.99 -8.99
N PHE A 380 8.43 -5.63 -9.56
CA PHE A 380 9.31 -4.60 -9.02
C PHE A 380 8.63 -3.22 -9.01
N SER A 381 8.06 -2.82 -10.14
CA SER A 381 7.30 -1.56 -10.24
C SER A 381 6.07 -1.54 -9.32
N ALA A 382 5.39 -2.68 -9.16
CA ALA A 382 4.29 -2.82 -8.22
C ALA A 382 4.75 -2.62 -6.76
N ALA A 383 5.89 -3.20 -6.39
CA ALA A 383 6.45 -3.06 -5.07
C ALA A 383 6.90 -1.61 -4.78
N LEU A 384 7.58 -0.95 -5.72
CA LEU A 384 7.90 0.49 -5.59
C LEU A 384 6.64 1.33 -5.36
N LYS A 385 5.55 1.03 -6.09
CA LYS A 385 4.27 1.71 -5.88
C LYS A 385 3.70 1.46 -4.48
N SER A 386 3.79 0.24 -3.98
CA SER A 386 3.36 -0.10 -2.62
C SER A 386 4.18 0.63 -1.56
N VAL A 387 5.51 0.67 -1.70
CA VAL A 387 6.42 1.43 -0.82
C VAL A 387 6.04 2.91 -0.80
N CYS A 388 5.88 3.52 -1.97
CA CYS A 388 5.42 4.90 -2.12
C CYS A 388 4.09 5.17 -1.39
N ASN A 389 3.11 4.25 -1.50
CA ASN A 389 1.82 4.39 -0.83
C ASN A 389 1.91 4.20 0.71
N LYS A 390 2.63 3.16 1.15
CA LYS A 390 2.83 2.77 2.55
C LYS A 390 3.39 3.95 3.34
N PHE A 391 4.42 4.57 2.78
CA PHE A 391 5.16 5.63 3.45
C PHE A 391 4.68 7.05 3.17
N GLY A 392 3.78 7.23 2.21
CA GLY A 392 3.25 8.55 1.93
C GLY A 392 4.20 9.50 1.19
N ILE A 393 5.29 9.00 0.60
CA ILE A 393 6.30 9.83 -0.08
C ILE A 393 6.02 9.98 -1.58
N TYR A 394 6.60 10.99 -2.22
CA TYR A 394 6.76 11.00 -3.68
C TYR A 394 7.86 10.01 -4.09
N LEU A 395 7.66 9.27 -5.19
CA LEU A 395 8.67 8.38 -5.75
C LEU A 395 8.90 8.69 -7.23
N GLY A 396 10.10 9.18 -7.56
CA GLY A 396 10.58 9.37 -8.92
C GLY A 396 11.46 8.20 -9.33
N SER A 397 11.28 7.67 -10.54
CA SER A 397 12.24 6.72 -11.11
C SER A 397 12.27 6.81 -12.64
N ALA A 398 13.11 5.99 -13.26
CA ALA A 398 13.33 5.97 -14.70
C ALA A 398 13.44 4.53 -15.22
N THR A 399 13.36 4.40 -16.54
CA THR A 399 13.85 3.22 -17.27
C THR A 399 14.68 3.70 -18.46
N GLN A 400 15.55 2.83 -18.98
CA GLN A 400 16.06 3.01 -20.34
C GLN A 400 14.95 2.76 -21.38
N LEU A 401 15.21 3.15 -22.63
CA LEU A 401 14.34 2.88 -23.78
C LEU A 401 14.89 1.76 -24.67
N ASN A 402 14.00 1.04 -25.36
CA ASN A 402 14.35 0.04 -26.37
C ASN A 402 14.47 0.68 -27.77
N ASP A 403 15.12 0.04 -28.73
CA ASP A 403 15.42 0.62 -30.04
C ASP A 403 14.21 1.14 -30.84
N ASN A 404 13.02 0.61 -30.55
CA ASN A 404 11.79 1.02 -31.22
C ASN A 404 11.35 2.42 -30.80
N TYR A 405 11.95 3.05 -29.78
CA TYR A 405 11.65 4.44 -29.42
C TYR A 405 11.85 5.42 -30.58
N LYS A 406 12.69 5.06 -31.56
CA LYS A 406 13.00 5.90 -32.74
C LYS A 406 11.83 6.01 -33.71
N GLU A 407 10.88 5.08 -33.66
CA GLU A 407 9.69 5.13 -34.48
C GLU A 407 8.78 6.28 -34.02
N ASP A 408 8.29 7.10 -34.95
CA ASP A 408 7.43 8.26 -34.63
C ASP A 408 6.19 7.86 -33.82
N ASN A 409 5.62 6.69 -34.13
CA ASN A 409 4.39 6.19 -33.53
C ASN A 409 4.61 5.52 -32.16
N ASN A 410 5.87 5.25 -31.78
CA ASN A 410 6.20 4.54 -30.55
C ASN A 410 6.72 5.53 -29.49
N LYS A 411 5.83 6.44 -29.07
CA LYS A 411 6.09 7.45 -28.04
C LYS A 411 5.21 7.20 -26.80
N ASP A 412 5.18 5.93 -26.38
CA ASP A 412 4.40 5.44 -25.26
C ASP A 412 5.12 4.32 -24.48
N ALA A 413 4.37 3.52 -23.72
CA ALA A 413 4.88 2.40 -22.93
C ALA A 413 5.65 1.34 -23.74
N GLY A 414 5.39 1.23 -25.05
CA GLY A 414 6.10 0.35 -25.97
C GLY A 414 7.56 0.72 -26.19
N ALA A 415 7.96 1.95 -25.86
CA ALA A 415 9.35 2.40 -25.94
C ALA A 415 10.19 2.00 -24.71
N LEU A 416 9.59 1.52 -23.62
CA LEU A 416 10.31 1.18 -22.40
C LEU A 416 11.15 -0.09 -22.59
N LYS A 417 12.41 -0.06 -22.15
CA LYS A 417 13.29 -1.24 -22.16
C LYS A 417 12.82 -2.25 -21.12
N GLY A 418 12.96 -3.53 -21.44
CA GLY A 418 12.60 -4.64 -20.55
C GLY A 418 11.11 -4.97 -20.58
N SER A 419 10.22 -4.03 -20.23
CA SER A 419 8.78 -4.32 -20.17
C SER A 419 7.88 -3.10 -20.18
N LYS A 420 6.85 -3.13 -21.04
CA LYS A 420 5.73 -2.18 -20.99
C LYS A 420 4.92 -2.29 -19.70
N ALA A 421 4.99 -3.42 -18.99
CA ALA A 421 4.20 -3.64 -17.78
C ALA A 421 4.71 -2.79 -16.59
N ILE A 422 5.94 -2.28 -16.65
CA ILE A 422 6.52 -1.39 -15.63
C ILE A 422 5.61 -0.18 -15.39
N ILE A 423 5.09 0.44 -16.47
CA ILE A 423 4.28 1.64 -16.31
C ILE A 423 2.91 1.34 -15.69
N GLU A 424 2.39 0.11 -15.73
CA GLU A 424 1.01 -0.20 -15.33
C GLU A 424 0.67 0.28 -13.91
N LYS A 425 1.64 0.17 -12.98
CA LYS A 425 1.47 0.55 -11.57
C LYS A 425 1.84 2.00 -11.26
N ALA A 426 2.67 2.64 -12.08
CA ALA A 426 3.01 4.05 -11.93
C ALA A 426 1.79 4.96 -12.14
N ASP A 427 1.80 6.13 -11.52
CA ASP A 427 0.77 7.16 -11.69
C ASP A 427 1.04 8.06 -12.90
N GLY A 428 2.31 8.26 -13.27
CA GLY A 428 2.73 9.11 -14.39
C GLY A 428 3.82 8.47 -15.24
N GLY A 429 3.87 8.84 -16.51
CA GLY A 429 4.83 8.32 -17.49
C GLY A 429 5.26 9.38 -18.49
N ILE A 430 6.57 9.62 -18.55
CA ILE A 430 7.23 10.59 -19.41
C ILE A 430 8.31 9.86 -20.22
N LEU A 431 8.34 10.07 -21.55
CA LEU A 431 9.56 9.83 -22.32
C LEU A 431 10.28 11.16 -22.52
N ALA A 432 11.45 11.30 -21.93
CA ALA A 432 12.33 12.44 -22.11
C ALA A 432 13.28 12.17 -23.27
N LEU A 433 13.12 12.89 -24.38
CA LEU A 433 13.86 12.67 -25.61
C LEU A 433 14.52 13.97 -26.10
N PRO A 434 15.78 13.92 -26.56
CA PRO A 434 16.38 15.03 -27.28
C PRO A 434 15.56 15.40 -28.52
N VAL A 435 15.40 16.70 -28.75
CA VAL A 435 14.69 17.22 -29.93
C VAL A 435 15.53 16.95 -31.17
N THR A 436 14.92 16.33 -32.18
CA THR A 436 15.58 16.00 -33.44
C THR A 436 15.40 17.11 -34.48
N HIS A 437 16.22 17.09 -35.53
CA HIS A 437 16.01 17.98 -36.69
C HIS A 437 14.64 17.80 -37.36
N LYS A 438 14.06 16.59 -37.31
CA LYS A 438 12.74 16.32 -37.85
C LYS A 438 11.66 17.02 -37.03
N ASP A 439 11.83 17.02 -35.72
CA ASP A 439 10.92 17.69 -34.79
C ASP A 439 10.95 19.20 -35.02
N LEU A 440 12.14 19.80 -35.11
CA LEU A 440 12.28 21.23 -35.41
C LEU A 440 11.65 21.63 -36.75
N LYS A 441 11.74 20.78 -37.79
CA LYS A 441 11.05 21.03 -39.06
C LYS A 441 9.53 21.05 -38.91
N ARG A 442 8.97 20.16 -38.09
CA ARG A 442 7.52 20.12 -37.80
C ARG A 442 7.08 21.28 -36.91
N LEU A 443 7.94 21.72 -35.99
CA LEU A 443 7.68 22.85 -35.10
C LEU A 443 7.86 24.22 -35.76
N LYS A 444 8.45 24.28 -36.96
CA LYS A 444 8.71 25.52 -37.69
C LYS A 444 7.53 26.51 -37.72
N PRO A 445 6.26 26.10 -37.99
CA PRO A 445 5.13 27.03 -37.98
C PRO A 445 4.87 27.69 -36.61
N ILE A 446 5.18 26.99 -35.51
CA ILE A 446 5.04 27.52 -34.14
C ILE A 446 6.22 28.44 -33.83
N LEU A 447 7.44 28.01 -34.15
CA LEU A 447 8.68 28.75 -33.86
C LEU A 447 8.78 30.07 -34.64
N GLU A 448 8.25 30.12 -35.87
CA GLU A 448 8.23 31.33 -36.71
C GLU A 448 6.97 32.18 -36.53
N SER A 449 6.01 31.73 -35.71
CA SER A 449 4.81 32.52 -35.43
C SER A 449 5.18 33.80 -34.68
N ALA A 450 4.54 34.93 -35.02
CA ALA A 450 4.83 36.24 -34.46
C ALA A 450 4.45 36.42 -32.97
N GLY A 451 4.13 35.32 -32.25
CA GLY A 451 3.77 35.32 -30.84
C GLY A 451 4.94 34.93 -29.91
N ASN A 452 4.70 34.99 -28.60
CA ASN A 452 5.71 34.69 -27.57
C ASN A 452 6.15 33.21 -27.51
N PHE A 453 5.49 32.29 -28.23
CA PHE A 453 5.80 30.86 -28.19
C PHE A 453 7.14 30.50 -28.88
N GLY A 454 7.57 31.30 -29.87
CA GLY A 454 8.80 31.05 -30.64
C GLY A 454 10.10 31.57 -30.01
N ALA A 455 10.04 32.18 -28.82
CA ALA A 455 11.19 32.87 -28.21
C ALA A 455 12.33 31.92 -27.81
N LEU A 456 12.04 30.65 -27.54
CA LEU A 456 13.00 29.63 -27.09
C LEU A 456 12.88 28.38 -27.96
N VAL A 457 13.97 28.04 -28.66
CA VAL A 457 14.07 26.80 -29.42
C VAL A 457 14.31 25.64 -28.45
N PRO A 458 13.41 24.63 -28.40
CA PRO A 458 13.55 23.51 -27.47
C PRO A 458 14.68 22.57 -27.90
N ASN A 459 15.33 21.95 -26.92
CA ASN A 459 16.31 20.86 -27.13
C ASN A 459 15.91 19.55 -26.45
N MET A 460 14.88 19.57 -25.59
CA MET A 460 14.27 18.41 -24.98
C MET A 460 12.75 18.37 -25.22
N SER A 461 12.23 17.15 -25.27
CA SER A 461 10.82 16.87 -25.49
C SER A 461 10.33 15.82 -24.50
N TYR A 462 9.25 16.14 -23.78
CA TYR A 462 8.64 15.28 -22.78
C TYR A 462 7.29 14.78 -23.29
N TYR A 463 7.31 13.55 -23.80
CA TYR A 463 6.10 12.86 -24.25
C TYR A 463 5.36 12.31 -23.03
N ILE A 464 4.23 12.94 -22.69
CA ILE A 464 3.37 12.53 -21.58
C ILE A 464 2.44 11.42 -22.07
N PHE A 465 2.81 10.17 -21.85
CA PHE A 465 2.03 9.02 -22.31
C PHE A 465 1.14 8.41 -21.22
N LYS A 466 1.34 8.76 -19.94
CA LYS A 466 0.47 8.35 -18.84
C LYS A 466 0.29 9.45 -17.79
N ASN A 467 -0.95 9.69 -17.39
CA ASN A 467 -1.31 10.54 -16.27
C ASN A 467 -2.59 10.00 -15.58
N ARG A 468 -2.42 9.31 -14.45
CA ARG A 468 -3.53 8.66 -13.74
C ARG A 468 -4.33 9.69 -12.94
N GLY A 469 -5.54 9.97 -13.41
CA GLY A 469 -6.47 10.92 -12.76
C GLY A 469 -6.24 12.38 -13.15
N GLY A 470 -5.41 12.66 -14.17
CA GLY A 470 -5.21 14.00 -14.72
C GLY A 470 -5.83 14.19 -16.11
N LYS A 471 -6.07 15.45 -16.47
CA LYS A 471 -6.64 15.87 -17.79
C LYS A 471 -5.66 15.59 -18.93
N TRP A 472 -4.39 15.90 -18.70
CA TRP A 472 -3.37 15.99 -19.74
C TRP A 472 -2.64 14.66 -19.94
N LYS A 473 -2.83 14.06 -21.12
CA LYS A 473 -2.15 12.86 -21.62
C LYS A 473 -2.06 12.96 -23.14
N THR A 474 -1.08 12.26 -23.73
CA THR A 474 -0.82 12.29 -25.18
C THR A 474 -0.47 13.71 -25.65
N ILE A 475 0.37 14.39 -24.87
CA ILE A 475 0.90 15.72 -25.16
C ILE A 475 2.43 15.70 -25.11
N ILE A 476 3.06 16.66 -25.78
CA ILE A 476 4.50 16.88 -25.76
C ILE A 476 4.75 18.22 -25.09
N ILE A 477 5.47 18.21 -23.98
CA ILE A 477 6.00 19.44 -23.39
C ILE A 477 7.40 19.65 -23.98
N TRP A 478 7.60 20.79 -24.62
CA TRP A 478 8.87 21.17 -25.24
C TRP A 478 9.63 22.07 -24.28
N THR A 479 10.86 21.67 -23.94
CA THR A 479 11.69 22.39 -22.97
C THR A 479 13.07 22.66 -23.53
N LYS A 480 13.73 23.64 -22.91
CA LYS A 480 15.16 23.90 -23.10
C LYS A 480 15.88 23.52 -21.82
N LEU A 481 16.67 22.46 -21.88
CA LEU A 481 17.48 21.93 -20.80
C LEU A 481 18.94 22.31 -21.02
N ASN A 482 19.56 22.99 -20.06
CA ASN A 482 21.01 23.12 -20.05
C ASN A 482 21.60 21.84 -19.44
N MET A 483 22.36 21.06 -20.21
CA MET A 483 22.95 19.80 -19.73
C MET A 483 24.19 20.00 -18.84
N GLY A 484 24.78 21.19 -18.80
CA GLY A 484 25.90 21.54 -17.91
C GLY A 484 25.42 21.85 -16.49
N THR A 485 24.25 22.51 -16.34
CA THR A 485 23.67 22.89 -15.04
C THR A 485 22.42 22.09 -14.67
N MET A 486 21.90 21.27 -15.58
CA MET A 486 20.63 20.56 -15.47
C MET A 486 19.40 21.45 -15.18
N ARG A 487 19.50 22.75 -15.49
CA ARG A 487 18.41 23.72 -15.35
C ARG A 487 17.51 23.68 -16.58
N GLU A 488 16.21 23.67 -16.33
CA GLU A 488 15.18 23.56 -17.37
C GLU A 488 14.30 24.81 -17.47
N VAL A 489 13.92 25.17 -18.71
CA VAL A 489 12.91 26.20 -18.99
C VAL A 489 11.87 25.66 -19.97
N ASP A 490 10.60 25.90 -19.69
CA ASP A 490 9.47 25.55 -20.55
C ASP A 490 9.37 26.46 -21.79
N CYS A 491 9.30 25.85 -22.99
CA CYS A 491 9.00 26.56 -24.23
C CYS A 491 7.48 26.64 -24.46
N PHE A 492 6.85 25.51 -24.80
CA PHE A 492 5.42 25.40 -25.13
C PHE A 492 4.97 23.93 -25.14
N VAL A 493 3.68 23.69 -25.41
CA VAL A 493 3.08 22.34 -25.42
C VAL A 493 2.38 22.07 -26.74
N THR A 494 2.52 20.85 -27.27
CA THR A 494 1.76 20.39 -28.44
C THR A 494 1.06 19.07 -28.15
N ASP A 495 0.13 18.68 -29.03
CA ASP A 495 -0.28 17.28 -29.12
C ASP A 495 0.81 16.43 -29.83
N TYR A 496 0.55 15.14 -30.01
CA TYR A 496 1.47 14.22 -30.73
C TYR A 496 1.53 14.48 -32.25
N ASN A 497 0.61 15.27 -32.80
CA ASN A 497 0.62 15.71 -34.19
C ASN A 497 1.44 17.00 -34.40
N TYR A 498 1.93 17.59 -33.30
CA TYR A 498 2.70 18.84 -33.26
C TYR A 498 1.81 20.08 -33.41
N GLU A 499 0.52 19.95 -33.12
CA GLU A 499 -0.42 21.07 -33.05
C GLU A 499 -0.32 21.73 -31.67
N LEU A 500 -0.23 23.05 -31.65
CA LEU A 500 -0.06 23.83 -30.42
C LEU A 500 -1.29 23.68 -29.49
N ILE A 501 -1.04 23.39 -28.22
CA ILE A 501 -2.06 23.36 -27.17
C ILE A 501 -1.96 24.66 -26.37
N THR A 502 -3.00 25.49 -26.45
CA THR A 502 -3.03 26.84 -25.85
C THR A 502 -3.83 26.93 -24.56
N ASP A 503 -4.65 25.92 -24.24
CA ASP A 503 -5.48 25.87 -23.03
C ASP A 503 -4.78 25.20 -21.83
N ILE A 504 -3.49 24.88 -21.96
CA ILE A 504 -2.65 24.44 -20.85
C ILE A 504 -1.85 25.62 -20.31
N GLU A 505 -2.08 25.97 -19.06
CA GLU A 505 -1.35 27.03 -18.36
C GLU A 505 -0.17 26.43 -17.58
N LYS A 506 0.85 27.26 -17.32
CA LYS A 506 1.96 26.90 -16.43
C LYS A 506 1.52 27.11 -14.99
N THR A 507 1.67 26.09 -14.14
CA THR A 507 1.52 26.24 -12.70
C THR A 507 2.88 26.64 -12.15
N ILE A 508 2.99 27.88 -11.72
CA ILE A 508 4.17 28.43 -11.06
C ILE A 508 3.81 28.59 -9.58
N ILE A 509 4.65 28.04 -8.70
CA ILE A 509 4.53 28.22 -7.26
C ILE A 509 5.62 29.21 -6.88
N ASP A 510 5.22 30.44 -6.57
CA ASP A 510 6.15 31.48 -6.14
C ASP A 510 6.47 31.29 -4.66
N PHE A 511 7.76 31.13 -4.39
CA PHE A 511 8.29 31.08 -3.04
C PHE A 511 8.97 32.42 -2.73
N GLN A 512 8.65 32.98 -1.58
CA GLN A 512 9.36 34.15 -1.06
C GLN A 512 10.41 33.64 -0.07
N LEU A 513 11.63 34.15 -0.17
CA LEU A 513 12.57 34.00 0.93
C LEU A 513 11.95 34.76 2.11
N ASP A 514 11.81 34.10 3.26
CA ASP A 514 11.48 34.81 4.48
C ASP A 514 12.52 35.92 4.66
N ASP A 515 12.04 37.15 4.79
CA ASP A 515 12.87 38.29 5.13
C ASP A 515 13.47 37.97 6.50
N VAL A 516 14.75 37.59 6.55
CA VAL A 516 15.50 37.48 7.80
C VAL A 516 15.55 38.91 8.32
N GLY A 517 14.55 39.27 9.12
CA GLY A 517 14.21 40.65 9.46
C GLY A 517 15.44 41.45 9.83
N ASP A 518 15.53 42.67 9.28
CA ASP A 518 16.55 43.70 9.52
C ASP A 518 17.52 43.31 10.65
N VAL A 519 18.61 42.63 10.30
CA VAL A 519 19.75 42.51 11.21
C VAL A 519 20.40 43.87 11.19
N GLY A 520 19.83 44.79 11.97
CA GLY A 520 20.45 46.07 12.25
C GLY A 520 21.85 45.79 12.78
N MET A 521 22.87 46.24 12.05
CA MET A 521 24.21 46.35 12.60
C MET A 521 24.10 47.21 13.85
N ILE A 522 24.21 46.58 15.02
CA ILE A 522 24.42 47.32 16.26
C ILE A 522 25.86 47.85 16.16
N GLU A 523 26.01 49.04 15.59
CA GLU A 523 27.15 49.88 15.93
C GLU A 523 26.97 50.30 17.39
N SER A 524 27.47 49.50 18.32
CA SER A 524 27.63 49.94 19.70
C SER A 524 29.11 49.98 20.05
N ASP A 525 29.69 51.17 19.94
CA ASP A 525 30.87 51.59 20.72
C ASP A 525 30.48 51.74 22.21
N VAL A 526 30.00 50.66 22.82
CA VAL A 526 29.73 50.62 24.27
C VAL A 526 30.13 49.26 24.82
N ASP A 527 31.22 49.23 25.57
CA ASP A 527 31.64 48.09 26.40
C ASP A 527 30.53 47.77 27.41
N VAL A 528 29.74 46.74 27.12
CA VAL A 528 28.77 46.20 28.09
C VAL A 528 29.47 45.13 28.93
N SER A 529 29.58 45.40 30.23
CA SER A 529 30.15 44.47 31.22
C SER A 529 29.34 43.16 31.26
N GLY A 530 30.03 42.02 31.18
CA GLY A 530 29.43 40.69 31.18
C GLY A 530 28.63 40.33 32.45
N SER A 531 28.64 41.16 33.48
CA SER A 531 27.76 41.04 34.65
C SER A 531 26.28 41.29 34.33
N ASP A 532 26.01 42.17 33.36
CA ASP A 532 24.67 42.69 33.13
C ASP A 532 23.85 41.70 32.29
N LEU A 533 24.49 41.03 31.32
CA LEU A 533 23.88 39.96 30.53
C LEU A 533 23.47 38.74 31.37
N ALA A 534 24.23 38.41 32.42
CA ALA A 534 23.95 37.24 33.26
C ALA A 534 22.69 37.43 34.13
N THR A 535 22.34 38.68 34.45
CA THR A 535 21.19 39.01 35.29
C THR A 535 19.87 39.02 34.50
N GLU A 536 19.94 39.21 33.18
CA GLU A 536 18.76 39.21 32.30
C GLU A 536 18.36 37.81 31.84
N LEU A 537 19.34 36.90 31.68
CA LEU A 537 19.10 35.49 31.33
C LEU A 537 18.59 34.63 32.49
N SER A 538 18.51 35.18 33.70
CA SER A 538 18.05 34.48 34.91
C SER A 538 16.66 34.94 35.41
N LYS A 539 15.91 35.67 34.58
CA LYS A 539 14.45 35.85 34.68
C LYS A 539 13.76 35.06 33.58
#